data_AF-A0A961TIS6-F1
#
_entry.id   AF-A0A961TIS6-F1
#
_cell.length_a   1.000
_cell.length_b   1.000
_cell.length_c   1.000
_cell.angle_alpha   90.00
_cell.angle_beta   90.00
_cell.angle_gamma   90.00
#
_symmetry.space_group_name_H-M   'P 1'
#
loop_
_entity.id
_entity.type
_entity.pdbx_description
1 polymer ?
#
loop_
_entity_poly.entity_id
_entity_poly.type
_entity_poly.pdbx_seq_one_letter_code
_entity_poly.pdbx_strand_id
1 'polypeptide(L)'
;MVIALLVVALLATSLVALGHGAADASMLAVIGDLAGWRTGNATLSPVDRTIILDIRLPRLALGIMVGASLAVSGAVMQGLFRNPLADPGIVGVAAGAGLGAISLIVLGGGVLAPLVGLFGIYAVPLGAFAGGLVTTFLLYRVATRGGQTSVATMLLAGIAL
;
A
#
# COMPACT_ATOMS: atom_id res chain seq x y z
N MET A 1 16.85 -4.95 -21.54
CA MET A 1 17.06 -3.48 -21.54
C MET A 1 16.01 -2.75 -20.70
N VAL A 2 14.71 -2.92 -20.96
CA VAL A 2 13.64 -2.22 -20.22
C VAL A 2 13.66 -2.48 -18.71
N ILE A 3 13.82 -3.73 -18.27
CA ILE A 3 13.88 -4.06 -16.83
C ILE A 3 15.04 -3.33 -16.13
N ALA A 4 16.22 -3.32 -16.75
CA ALA A 4 17.37 -2.61 -16.19
C ALA A 4 17.10 -1.10 -16.06
N LEU A 5 16.47 -0.48 -17.06
CA LEU A 5 16.06 0.92 -17.00
C LEU A 5 15.05 1.19 -15.86
N LEU A 6 14.07 0.31 -15.66
CA LEU A 6 13.09 0.43 -14.58
C LEU A 6 13.74 0.27 -13.19
N VAL A 7 14.69 -0.66 -13.04
CA VAL A 7 15.45 -0.82 -11.80
C VAL A 7 16.27 0.44 -11.51
N VAL A 8 16.95 1.00 -12.51
CA VAL A 8 17.69 2.26 -12.36
C VAL A 8 16.75 3.42 -11.99
N ALA A 9 15.59 3.53 -12.64
CA ALA A 9 14.61 4.55 -12.33
C ALA A 9 14.05 4.41 -10.90
N LEU A 10 13.78 3.17 -10.44
CA LEU A 10 13.34 2.89 -9.08
C LEU A 10 14.41 3.31 -8.05
N LEU A 11 15.67 2.97 -8.29
CA LEU A 11 16.77 3.37 -7.42
C LEU A 11 16.94 4.89 -7.39
N ALA A 12 16.92 5.55 -8.55
CA ALA A 12 17.03 7.00 -8.66
C ALA A 12 15.89 7.73 -7.92
N THR A 13 14.65 7.30 -8.11
CA THR A 13 13.49 7.90 -7.41
C THR A 13 13.49 7.59 -5.91
N SER A 14 13.93 6.41 -5.49
CA SER A 14 14.09 6.06 -4.07
C SER A 14 15.11 6.96 -3.38
N LEU A 15 16.23 7.20 -4.07
CA LEU A 15 17.27 8.13 -3.64
C LEU A 15 16.69 9.54 -3.47
N VAL A 16 16.01 10.07 -4.49
CA VAL A 16 15.34 11.39 -4.43
C VAL A 16 14.36 11.45 -3.24
N ALA A 17 13.56 10.41 -3.02
CA ALA A 17 12.59 10.35 -1.93
C ALA A 17 13.24 10.37 -0.53
N LEU A 18 14.43 9.77 -0.36
CA LEU A 18 15.18 9.83 0.89
C LEU A 18 15.78 11.22 1.13
N GLY A 19 16.22 11.91 0.07
CA GLY A 19 16.79 13.25 0.16
C GLY A 19 15.77 14.37 0.41
N HIS A 20 14.51 14.19 0.01
CA HIS A 20 13.47 15.22 0.14
C HIS A 20 12.69 15.07 1.46
N GLY A 21 12.66 16.12 2.28
CA GLY A 21 11.81 16.18 3.48
C GLY A 21 12.14 17.37 4.38
N ALA A 22 11.45 17.47 5.52
CA ALA A 22 11.54 18.62 6.43
C ALA A 22 12.88 18.76 7.17
N ALA A 23 13.76 17.76 7.09
CA ALA A 23 15.12 17.85 7.63
C ALA A 23 16.08 18.21 6.50
N ASP A 24 16.90 19.24 6.71
CA ASP A 24 17.95 19.76 5.80
C ASP A 24 19.16 18.80 5.70
N ALA A 25 18.90 17.50 5.63
CA ALA A 25 19.92 16.50 5.41
C ALA A 25 20.28 16.48 3.92
N SER A 26 21.53 16.84 3.60
CA SER A 26 22.00 16.77 2.23
C SER A 26 21.96 15.31 1.73
N MET A 27 21.47 15.13 0.50
CA MET A 27 21.38 13.84 -0.20
C MET A 27 22.67 13.01 -0.11
N LEU A 28 23.83 13.68 -0.18
CA LEU A 28 25.14 13.07 -0.11
C LEU A 28 25.51 12.60 1.31
N ALA A 29 25.08 13.32 2.36
CA ALA A 29 25.29 12.89 3.74
C ALA A 29 24.48 11.64 4.07
N VAL A 30 23.27 11.51 3.53
CA VAL A 30 22.42 10.31 3.69
C VAL A 30 23.06 9.08 3.03
N ILE A 31 23.54 9.22 1.80
CA ILE A 31 24.21 8.14 1.07
C ILE A 31 25.53 7.76 1.76
N GLY A 32 26.32 8.74 2.19
CA GLY A 32 27.58 8.52 2.89
C GLY A 32 27.41 7.76 4.21
N ASP A 33 26.38 8.10 4.99
CA ASP A 33 26.08 7.41 6.26
C ASP A 33 25.57 5.97 6.03
N LEU A 34 24.70 5.75 5.03
CA LEU A 34 24.16 4.42 4.70
C LEU A 34 25.19 3.50 4.03
N ALA A 35 26.05 4.02 3.16
CA ALA A 35 27.08 3.25 2.44
C ALA A 35 28.33 2.97 3.30
N GLY A 36 28.42 3.53 4.50
CA GLY A 36 29.60 3.40 5.37
C GLY A 36 30.85 4.08 4.80
N TRP A 37 30.71 4.93 3.79
CA TRP A 37 31.78 5.73 3.19
C TRP A 37 32.11 6.91 4.11
N ARG A 38 32.73 6.62 5.25
CA ARG A 38 33.11 7.61 6.25
C ARG A 38 34.40 8.31 5.84
N THR A 39 34.28 9.47 5.20
CA THR A 39 35.38 10.43 5.02
C THR A 39 35.08 11.73 5.79
N GLY A 40 35.46 11.78 7.07
CA GLY A 40 35.53 13.02 7.87
C GLY A 40 34.22 13.52 8.51
N ASN A 41 34.33 14.65 9.25
CA ASN A 41 33.37 15.31 10.16
C ASN A 41 31.93 15.63 9.64
N ALA A 42 31.49 15.07 8.51
CA ALA A 42 30.13 15.20 7.99
C ALA A 42 29.18 14.19 8.64
N THR A 43 29.06 14.22 9.97
CA THR A 43 28.09 13.39 10.69
C THR A 43 26.71 14.02 10.59
N LEU A 44 25.73 13.29 10.06
CA LEU A 44 24.31 13.62 10.21
C LEU A 44 24.00 13.87 11.70
N SER A 45 23.15 14.85 11.98
CA SER A 45 22.65 15.03 13.34
C SER A 45 21.97 13.73 13.81
N PRO A 46 22.06 13.37 15.10
CA PRO A 46 21.31 12.22 15.64
C PRO A 46 19.80 12.28 15.32
N VAL A 47 19.26 13.50 15.23
CA VAL A 47 17.86 13.74 14.84
C VAL A 47 17.62 13.38 13.38
N ASP A 48 18.49 13.82 12.46
CA ASP A 48 18.37 13.53 11.03
C ASP A 48 18.46 12.03 10.75
N ARG A 49 19.38 11.34 11.44
CA ARG A 49 19.53 9.89 11.32
C ARG A 49 18.26 9.15 11.77
N THR A 50 17.63 9.59 12.86
CA THR A 50 16.37 9.02 13.36
C THR A 50 15.24 9.27 12.34
N ILE A 51 15.13 10.48 11.80
CA ILE A 51 14.13 10.81 10.77
C ILE A 51 14.30 9.93 9.52
N ILE A 52 15.54 9.72 9.06
CA ILE A 52 15.80 8.90 7.88
C ILE A 52 15.42 7.45 8.14
N LEU A 53 15.89 6.85 9.24
CA LEU A 53 15.74 5.43 9.51
C LEU A 53 14.34 5.03 9.99
N ASP A 54 13.71 5.85 10.84
CA ASP A 54 12.45 5.48 11.50
C ASP A 54 11.21 6.08 10.82
N ILE A 55 11.38 7.08 9.95
CA ILE A 55 10.27 7.77 9.27
C ILE A 55 10.36 7.64 7.74
N ARG A 56 11.46 8.07 7.12
CA ARG A 56 11.58 8.12 5.65
C ARG A 56 11.75 6.73 5.04
N LEU A 57 12.66 5.91 5.57
CA LEU A 57 12.95 4.58 5.05
C LEU A 57 11.73 3.64 5.12
N PRO A 58 10.98 3.56 6.24
CA PRO A 58 9.78 2.73 6.30
C PRO A 58 8.70 3.22 5.35
N ARG A 59 8.53 4.55 5.20
CA ARG A 59 7.57 5.14 4.25
C ARG A 59 7.94 4.85 2.80
N LEU A 60 9.22 4.93 2.44
CA LEU A 60 9.72 4.54 1.13
C LEU A 60 9.43 3.06 0.85
N ALA A 61 9.79 2.18 1.79
CA ALA A 61 9.55 0.75 1.65
C ALA A 61 8.06 0.43 1.46
N LEU A 62 7.19 1.06 2.27
CA LEU A 62 5.73 0.95 2.10
C LEU A 62 5.28 1.44 0.72
N GLY A 63 5.78 2.59 0.24
CA GLY A 63 5.44 3.12 -1.07
C GLY A 63 5.82 2.18 -2.23
N ILE A 64 7.00 1.57 -2.15
CA ILE A 64 7.45 0.56 -3.13
C ILE A 64 6.55 -0.67 -3.10
N MET A 65 6.26 -1.21 -1.90
CA MET A 65 5.41 -2.39 -1.77
C MET A 65 3.97 -2.15 -2.23
N VAL A 66 3.38 -1.00 -1.89
CA VAL A 66 2.03 -0.62 -2.34
C VAL A 66 2.01 -0.44 -3.85
N GLY A 67 2.97 0.30 -4.44
CA GLY A 67 3.05 0.50 -5.88
C GLY A 67 3.22 -0.81 -6.65
N ALA A 68 4.09 -1.71 -6.18
CA ALA A 68 4.27 -3.04 -6.77
C ALA A 68 2.98 -3.89 -6.68
N SER A 69 2.32 -3.88 -5.52
CA SER A 69 1.08 -4.64 -5.31
C SER A 69 -0.05 -4.14 -6.21
N LEU A 70 -0.22 -2.82 -6.34
CA LEU A 70 -1.22 -2.22 -7.24
C LEU A 70 -0.90 -2.50 -8.72
N ALA A 71 0.37 -2.42 -9.12
CA ALA A 71 0.79 -2.73 -10.49
C ALA A 71 0.52 -4.19 -10.87
N VAL A 72 0.88 -5.14 -9.99
CA VAL A 72 0.62 -6.57 -10.20
C VAL A 72 -0.88 -6.84 -10.23
N SER A 73 -1.64 -6.28 -9.28
CA SER A 73 -3.09 -6.41 -9.26
C SER A 73 -3.72 -5.86 -10.55
N GLY A 74 -3.33 -4.66 -11.00
CA GLY A 74 -3.77 -4.07 -12.25
C GLY A 74 -3.48 -4.96 -13.46
N ALA A 75 -2.25 -5.48 -13.59
CA ALA A 75 -1.88 -6.37 -14.69
C ALA A 75 -2.72 -7.66 -14.71
N VAL A 76 -2.96 -8.27 -13.54
CA VAL A 76 -3.81 -9.45 -13.41
C VAL A 76 -5.25 -9.14 -13.79
N MET A 77 -5.81 -8.03 -13.32
CA MET A 77 -7.19 -7.63 -13.59
C MET A 77 -7.41 -7.28 -15.06
N GLN A 78 -6.48 -6.56 -15.67
CA GLN A 78 -6.49 -6.27 -17.11
C GLN A 78 -6.40 -7.56 -17.95
N GLY A 79 -5.57 -8.53 -17.53
CA GLY A 79 -5.49 -9.85 -18.16
C GLY A 79 -6.76 -10.68 -18.02
N LEU A 80 -7.37 -10.69 -16.83
CA LEU A 80 -8.61 -11.40 -16.52
C LEU A 80 -9.79 -10.86 -17.35
N PHE A 81 -9.94 -9.55 -17.40
CA PHE A 81 -11.02 -8.89 -18.14
C PHE A 81 -10.72 -8.71 -19.63
N ARG A 82 -9.48 -8.96 -20.06
CA ARG A 82 -8.99 -8.65 -21.41
C ARG A 82 -9.31 -7.21 -21.81
N ASN A 83 -9.22 -6.30 -20.85
CA ASN A 83 -9.58 -4.89 -21.00
C ASN A 83 -8.51 -4.02 -20.32
N PRO A 84 -7.76 -3.20 -21.08
CA PRO A 84 -6.71 -2.34 -20.51
C PRO A 84 -7.27 -1.25 -19.57
N LEU A 85 -8.58 -0.98 -19.61
CA LEU A 85 -9.24 -0.03 -18.72
C LEU A 85 -9.71 -0.66 -17.39
N ALA A 86 -9.52 -1.97 -17.20
CA ALA A 86 -9.90 -2.61 -15.95
C ALA A 86 -8.97 -2.20 -14.80
N ASP A 87 -9.58 -1.74 -13.72
CA ASP A 87 -8.91 -1.34 -12.48
C ASP A 87 -9.24 -2.32 -11.34
N PRO A 88 -8.27 -2.69 -10.49
CA PRO A 88 -8.50 -3.61 -9.38
C PRO A 88 -9.50 -3.12 -8.34
N GLY A 89 -9.76 -1.81 -8.26
CA GLY A 89 -10.78 -1.23 -7.40
C GLY A 89 -12.23 -1.52 -7.83
N ILE A 90 -12.47 -1.94 -9.08
CA ILE A 90 -13.81 -2.22 -9.63
C ILE A 90 -14.48 -3.42 -8.93
N VAL A 91 -13.70 -4.26 -8.23
CA VAL A 91 -14.18 -5.47 -7.55
C VAL A 91 -14.75 -5.16 -6.14
N GLY A 92 -15.03 -3.88 -5.83
CA GLY A 92 -15.60 -3.46 -4.55
C GLY A 92 -14.63 -3.56 -3.35
N VAL A 93 -13.40 -4.03 -3.55
CA VAL A 93 -12.40 -4.22 -2.46
C VAL A 93 -12.09 -2.91 -1.76
N ALA A 94 -11.98 -1.81 -2.52
CA ALA A 94 -11.72 -0.48 -1.96
C ALA A 94 -12.90 0.01 -1.10
N ALA A 95 -14.14 -0.21 -1.53
CA ALA A 95 -15.34 0.15 -0.78
C ALA A 95 -15.45 -0.68 0.52
N GLY A 96 -15.22 -2.00 0.44
CA GLY A 96 -15.19 -2.89 1.60
C GLY A 96 -14.12 -2.52 2.60
N ALA A 97 -12.90 -2.23 2.13
CA ALA A 97 -11.80 -1.78 2.98
C ALA A 97 -12.11 -0.42 3.62
N GLY A 98 -12.69 0.52 2.86
CA GLY A 98 -13.17 1.79 3.37
C GLY A 98 -14.22 1.60 4.48
N LEU A 99 -15.22 0.76 4.25
CA LEU A 99 -16.25 0.45 5.24
C LEU A 99 -15.65 -0.12 6.53
N GLY A 100 -14.74 -1.08 6.43
CA GLY A 100 -14.07 -1.67 7.59
C GLY A 100 -13.24 -0.67 8.39
N ALA A 101 -12.46 0.17 7.70
CA ALA A 101 -11.69 1.25 8.32
C ALA A 101 -12.60 2.28 9.01
N ILE A 102 -13.61 2.79 8.30
CA ILE A 102 -14.56 3.79 8.80
C ILE A 102 -15.36 3.24 9.98
N SER A 103 -15.76 1.97 9.94
CA SER A 103 -16.47 1.32 11.05
C SER A 103 -15.66 1.37 12.33
N LEU A 104 -14.35 1.06 12.27
CA LEU A 104 -13.48 1.14 13.45
C LEU A 104 -13.16 2.58 13.87
N ILE A 105 -13.07 3.52 12.93
CA ILE A 105 -12.87 4.93 13.26
C ILE A 105 -14.10 5.52 13.98
N VAL A 106 -15.29 5.25 13.46
CA VAL A 106 -16.54 5.88 13.94
C VAL A 106 -17.12 5.13 15.14
N LEU A 107 -17.12 3.80 15.12
CA LEU A 107 -17.72 2.96 16.18
C LEU A 107 -16.69 2.50 17.21
N GLY A 108 -15.40 2.80 17.00
CA GLY A 108 -14.29 2.38 17.87
C GLY A 108 -14.32 2.96 19.27
N GLY A 109 -15.01 4.08 19.48
CA GLY A 109 -15.27 4.63 20.83
C GLY A 109 -16.51 4.04 21.51
N GLY A 110 -17.30 3.24 20.80
CA GLY A 110 -18.58 2.68 21.26
C GLY A 110 -18.60 1.16 21.19
N VAL A 111 -19.48 0.62 20.35
CA VAL A 111 -19.72 -0.84 20.25
C VAL A 111 -18.46 -1.62 19.84
N LEU A 112 -17.55 -1.02 19.07
CA LEU A 112 -16.30 -1.67 18.65
C LEU A 112 -15.10 -1.33 19.55
N ALA A 113 -15.32 -0.68 20.70
CA ALA A 113 -14.25 -0.35 21.65
C ALA A 113 -13.42 -1.55 22.13
N PRO A 114 -13.99 -2.75 22.39
CA PRO A 114 -13.17 -3.91 22.76
C PRO A 114 -12.19 -4.32 21.66
N LEU A 115 -12.58 -4.20 20.39
CA LEU A 115 -11.72 -4.53 19.25
C LEU A 115 -10.61 -3.49 19.10
N VAL A 116 -10.93 -2.20 19.23
CA VAL A 116 -9.91 -1.14 19.20
C VAL A 116 -8.95 -1.26 20.39
N GLY A 117 -9.44 -1.60 21.58
CA GLY A 117 -8.60 -1.85 22.75
C GLY A 117 -7.65 -3.03 22.57
N LEU A 118 -8.10 -4.11 21.91
CA LEU A 118 -7.28 -5.29 21.65
C LEU A 118 -6.19 -5.04 20.60
N PHE A 119 -6.52 -4.37 19.49
CA PHE A 119 -5.60 -4.19 18.36
C PHE A 119 -4.89 -2.84 18.33
N GLY A 120 -5.30 -1.87 19.16
CA GLY A 120 -4.70 -0.56 19.26
C GLY A 120 -4.57 0.15 17.92
N ILE A 121 -3.36 0.62 17.60
CA ILE A 121 -3.05 1.31 16.34
C ILE A 121 -3.26 0.43 15.10
N TYR A 122 -3.27 -0.89 15.25
CA TYR A 122 -3.47 -1.83 14.16
C TYR A 122 -4.94 -2.15 13.90
N ALA A 123 -5.86 -1.67 14.75
CA ALA A 123 -7.29 -1.93 14.58
C ALA A 123 -7.76 -1.47 13.20
N VAL A 124 -7.52 -0.20 12.84
CA VAL A 124 -7.96 0.39 11.56
C VAL A 124 -7.42 -0.37 10.34
N PRO A 125 -6.10 -0.63 10.18
CA PRO A 125 -5.61 -1.37 9.02
C PRO A 125 -6.11 -2.83 8.97
N LEU A 126 -6.29 -3.49 10.11
CA LEU A 126 -6.88 -4.84 10.16
C LEU A 126 -8.36 -4.82 9.77
N GLY A 127 -9.12 -3.82 10.22
CA GLY A 127 -10.52 -3.63 9.81
C GLY A 127 -10.64 -3.34 8.32
N ALA A 128 -9.75 -2.51 7.77
CA ALA A 128 -9.69 -2.25 6.33
C ALA A 128 -9.39 -3.53 5.54
N PHE A 129 -8.39 -4.30 5.97
CA PHE A 129 -8.04 -5.57 5.34
C PHE A 129 -9.20 -6.57 5.39
N ALA A 130 -9.81 -6.76 6.57
CA ALA A 130 -10.93 -7.66 6.76
C ALA A 130 -12.15 -7.25 5.92
N GLY A 131 -12.49 -5.95 5.90
CA GLY A 131 -13.57 -5.42 5.08
C GLY A 131 -13.36 -5.67 3.59
N GLY A 132 -12.15 -5.43 3.07
CA GLY A 132 -11.81 -5.72 1.68
C GLY A 132 -11.87 -7.23 1.36
N LEU A 133 -11.41 -8.08 2.27
CA LEU A 133 -11.47 -9.53 2.13
C LEU A 133 -12.92 -10.03 2.08
N VAL A 134 -13.78 -9.55 2.97
CA VAL A 134 -15.20 -9.89 3.02
C VAL A 134 -15.88 -9.49 1.71
N THR A 135 -15.67 -8.27 1.22
CA THR A 135 -16.28 -7.84 -0.05
C THR A 135 -15.78 -8.66 -1.23
N THR A 136 -14.48 -8.97 -1.29
CA THR A 136 -13.92 -9.85 -2.34
C THR A 136 -14.56 -11.24 -2.32
N PHE A 137 -14.72 -11.81 -1.13
CA PHE A 137 -15.33 -13.13 -0.96
C PHE A 137 -16.81 -13.13 -1.34
N LEU A 138 -17.56 -12.09 -0.93
CA LEU A 138 -18.96 -11.93 -1.31
C LEU A 138 -19.11 -11.82 -2.82
N LEU A 139 -18.28 -10.99 -3.47
CA LEU A 139 -18.28 -10.85 -4.91
C LEU A 139 -17.98 -12.17 -5.61
N TYR A 140 -16.99 -12.93 -5.16
CA TYR A 140 -16.69 -14.25 -5.73
C TYR A 140 -17.90 -15.19 -5.59
N ARG A 141 -18.52 -15.25 -4.41
CA ARG A 141 -19.72 -16.06 -4.16
C ARG A 141 -20.91 -15.69 -5.04
N VAL A 142 -21.09 -14.39 -5.34
CA VAL A 142 -22.16 -13.91 -6.23
C VAL A 142 -21.84 -14.21 -7.69
N ALA A 143 -20.59 -14.05 -8.10
CA ALA A 143 -20.14 -14.27 -9.47
C ALA A 143 -20.02 -15.76 -9.86
N THR A 144 -19.91 -16.66 -8.88
CA THR A 144 -19.77 -18.11 -9.11
C THR A 144 -21.11 -18.83 -8.96
N ARG A 145 -21.58 -19.47 -10.03
CA ARG A 145 -22.76 -20.36 -10.02
C ARG A 145 -22.41 -21.69 -10.68
N GLY A 146 -22.73 -22.80 -10.01
CA GLY A 146 -22.46 -24.15 -10.54
C GLY A 146 -20.97 -24.43 -10.81
N GLY A 147 -20.07 -23.81 -10.05
CA GLY A 147 -18.60 -23.94 -10.24
C GLY A 147 -18.02 -23.08 -11.36
N GLN A 148 -18.84 -22.37 -12.14
CA GLN A 148 -18.38 -21.44 -13.16
C GLN A 148 -18.46 -20.00 -12.66
N THR A 149 -17.40 -19.23 -12.87
CA THR A 149 -17.33 -17.82 -12.45
C THR A 149 -17.54 -16.92 -13.67
N SER A 150 -18.61 -16.14 -13.64
CA SER A 150 -18.96 -15.22 -14.73
C SER A 150 -18.26 -13.87 -14.53
N VAL A 151 -17.38 -13.53 -15.47
CA VAL A 151 -16.67 -12.25 -15.51
C VAL A 151 -17.64 -11.06 -15.60
N ALA A 152 -18.71 -11.19 -16.39
CA ALA A 152 -19.74 -10.15 -16.51
C ALA A 152 -20.50 -9.94 -15.20
N THR A 153 -20.85 -11.02 -14.50
CA THR A 153 -21.51 -10.95 -13.19
C THR A 153 -20.58 -10.36 -12.13
N MET A 154 -19.28 -10.63 -12.23
CA MET A 154 -18.26 -10.05 -11.36
C MET A 154 -18.22 -8.52 -11.46
N LEU A 155 -18.30 -7.97 -12.69
CA LEU A 155 -18.35 -6.52 -12.90
C LEU A 155 -19.63 -5.90 -12.36
N LEU A 156 -20.79 -6.49 -12.66
CA LEU A 156 -22.08 -5.99 -12.17
C LEU A 156 -22.20 -6.03 -10.65
N ALA A 157 -21.74 -7.13 -10.04
CA ALA A 157 -21.73 -7.29 -8.58
C ALA A 157 -20.74 -6.34 -7.92
N GLY A 158 -19.57 -6.10 -8.53
CA GLY A 158 -18.56 -5.18 -8.02
C GLY A 158 -19.04 -3.73 -7.97
N ILE A 159 -19.87 -3.30 -8.93
CA ILE A 159 -20.48 -1.95 -8.92
C ILE A 159 -21.65 -1.87 -7.92
N ALA A 160 -22.32 -2.99 -7.64
CA ALA A 160 -23.45 -3.03 -6.71
C ALA A 160 -23.02 -3.07 -5.23
N LEU A 161 -21.78 -3.50 -4.94
CA LEU A 161 -21.17 -3.59 -3.61
C LEU A 161 -20.41 -2.30 -3.26
#